data_AF-A0AAJ7RLZ8-F1
#
_entry.id   AF-A0AAJ7RLZ8-F1
#
_cell.length_a   1.000
_cell.length_b   1.000
_cell.length_c   1.000
_cell.angle_alpha   90.00
_cell.angle_beta   90.00
_cell.angle_gamma   90.00
#
_symmetry.space_group_name_H-M   'P 1'
#
loop_
_entity.id
_entity.type
_entity.pdbx_description
1 polymer ?
#
loop_
_entity_poly.entity_id
_entity_poly.type
_entity_poly.pdbx_seq_one_letter_code
_entity_poly.pdbx_strand_id
1 'polypeptide(L)'
;MEIAKDLHNDVDLENISKINESMENHYKMKNKSKIASEAEEIYLTGDSDNDSGFLGASTGSLECLEETSEPEAISQDDDYFEIQDDFDLNTEEDISKKLECPMKSCMTEKDNIAIQDFESAVKIVLGKIEFPKDYEYLTISAKYEWLKETLEKSCRILPHDLLQSLSGFLLPGDCGRAKTDRPSWLDMDKFLRGQKFAQDHLFGVYFAELLSLFALFSFRDGLKPMIVTGKSSTPYTAFRRYLSTGVRIRNWYTEDPWLKGTAAYKDIQTVRRMHSAVRQRLWKINKEDINEEANVPNAWCPTKDILLEDFRSSCPVPSPGQCFWQHCDASSIQFKGLNQSDMSATQFGFVGLIILHPVSFGVHYATDEDLEAFCHVWRGIGYLLGIQDEYNFCRGSLDEIRQRSRDFINFWVKPNLREINPEWEHMLRCILAGLQYYFPGSSYETALMYFTELIEVPMPRLYNSMSYMEWIKHNLNKSLFYFMSRITAVRQLMNKRLNDALDKAVNYDSERHEALKKLSEITLERVAAHL
;
A
#
# COMPACT_ATOMS: atom_id res chain seq x y z
N MET A 1 33.94 -37.68 17.87
CA MET A 1 34.25 -38.67 16.81
C MET A 1 33.44 -39.92 17.10
N GLU A 2 32.98 -40.62 16.06
CA GLU A 2 32.23 -41.90 16.14
C GLU A 2 30.86 -41.89 16.85
N ILE A 3 29.88 -41.16 16.28
CA ILE A 3 28.55 -41.71 15.90
C ILE A 3 28.08 -40.92 14.66
N ALA A 4 28.64 -41.21 13.49
CA ALA A 4 28.31 -40.51 12.23
C ALA A 4 28.64 -41.37 10.99
N LYS A 5 28.39 -42.67 11.08
CA LYS A 5 28.42 -43.63 9.96
C LYS A 5 27.22 -44.56 10.12
N ASP A 6 26.77 -45.10 8.99
CA ASP A 6 25.74 -46.14 8.85
C ASP A 6 24.27 -45.69 9.03
N LEU A 7 23.88 -44.71 8.20
CA LEU A 7 22.61 -44.74 7.49
C LEU A 7 22.87 -44.31 6.03
N HIS A 8 23.04 -45.29 5.13
CA HIS A 8 22.99 -45.09 3.68
C HIS A 8 21.61 -44.50 3.30
N ASN A 9 21.53 -43.51 2.41
CA ASN A 9 21.58 -43.68 0.95
C ASN A 9 20.62 -44.78 0.46
N ASP A 10 19.39 -44.37 0.14
CA ASP A 10 18.65 -44.84 -1.04
C ASP A 10 17.54 -43.81 -1.35
N VAL A 11 17.96 -42.65 -1.83
CA VAL A 11 17.06 -41.72 -2.54
C VAL A 11 17.31 -41.95 -4.02
N ASP A 12 16.37 -42.63 -4.67
CA ASP A 12 16.42 -42.95 -6.08
C ASP A 12 16.26 -41.67 -6.93
N LEU A 13 17.41 -41.06 -7.23
CA LEU A 13 17.53 -39.85 -8.04
C LEU A 13 16.99 -40.04 -9.47
N GLU A 14 16.98 -41.28 -9.98
CA GLU A 14 16.45 -41.60 -11.30
C GLU A 14 14.90 -41.51 -11.29
N ASN A 15 14.26 -41.97 -10.20
CA ASN A 15 12.82 -41.79 -9.99
C ASN A 15 12.44 -40.31 -9.75
N ILE A 16 13.24 -39.53 -9.00
CA ILE A 16 12.97 -38.08 -8.84
C ILE A 16 13.11 -37.34 -10.18
N SER A 17 14.11 -37.68 -11.00
CA SER A 17 14.26 -37.10 -12.34
C SER A 17 13.06 -37.42 -13.23
N LYS A 18 12.60 -38.68 -13.25
CA LYS A 18 11.42 -39.13 -14.01
C LYS A 18 10.12 -38.47 -13.54
N ILE A 19 9.96 -38.22 -12.24
CA ILE A 19 8.79 -37.49 -11.70
C ILE A 19 8.80 -36.03 -12.17
N ASN A 20 9.93 -35.34 -12.08
CA ASN A 20 10.04 -33.94 -12.53
C ASN A 20 9.82 -33.82 -14.05
N GLU A 21 10.39 -34.73 -14.85
CA GLU A 21 10.20 -34.77 -16.30
C GLU A 21 8.74 -35.12 -16.68
N SER A 22 8.08 -36.00 -15.93
CA SER A 22 6.65 -36.28 -16.07
C SER A 22 5.78 -35.07 -15.71
N MET A 23 6.17 -34.29 -14.69
CA MET A 23 5.45 -33.07 -14.30
C MET A 23 5.60 -31.96 -15.35
N GLU A 24 6.81 -31.71 -15.86
CA GLU A 24 7.03 -30.77 -16.96
C GLU A 24 6.23 -31.14 -18.21
N ASN A 25 6.22 -32.43 -18.58
CA ASN A 25 5.46 -32.91 -19.74
C ASN A 25 3.95 -32.76 -19.52
N HIS A 26 3.44 -32.96 -18.31
CA HIS A 26 2.04 -32.73 -17.97
C HIS A 26 1.66 -31.24 -18.08
N TYR A 27 2.51 -30.32 -17.60
CA TYR A 27 2.32 -28.87 -17.76
C TYR A 27 2.38 -28.43 -19.23
N LYS A 28 3.35 -28.95 -20.01
CA LYS A 28 3.47 -28.68 -21.46
C LYS A 28 2.27 -29.20 -22.26
N MET A 29 1.72 -30.36 -21.91
CA MET A 29 0.48 -30.88 -22.53
C MET A 29 -0.74 -30.03 -22.18
N LYS A 30 -0.91 -29.62 -20.92
CA LYS A 30 -2.06 -28.82 -20.47
C LYS A 30 -2.09 -27.42 -21.11
N ASN A 31 -0.93 -26.80 -21.33
CA ASN A 31 -0.84 -25.55 -22.09
C ASN A 31 -1.06 -25.77 -23.59
N LYS A 32 -0.59 -26.89 -24.18
CA LYS A 32 -0.89 -27.21 -25.58
C LYS A 32 -2.36 -27.50 -25.84
N SER A 33 -3.09 -28.17 -24.95
CA SER A 33 -4.53 -28.41 -25.15
C SER A 33 -5.34 -27.13 -25.06
N LYS A 34 -4.94 -26.18 -24.19
CA LYS A 34 -5.59 -24.87 -24.07
C LYS A 34 -5.37 -24.00 -25.32
N ILE A 35 -4.14 -23.97 -25.84
CA ILE A 35 -3.80 -23.26 -27.09
C ILE A 35 -4.47 -23.93 -28.31
N ALA A 36 -4.67 -25.25 -28.30
CA ALA A 36 -5.39 -25.94 -29.37
C ALA A 36 -6.89 -25.62 -29.38
N SER A 37 -7.55 -25.60 -28.22
CA SER A 37 -8.98 -25.21 -28.13
C SER A 37 -9.21 -23.75 -28.51
N GLU A 38 -8.27 -22.86 -28.18
CA GLU A 38 -8.34 -21.43 -28.57
C GLU A 38 -7.99 -21.20 -30.06
N ALA A 39 -7.41 -22.19 -30.76
CA ALA A 39 -7.05 -22.09 -32.18
C ALA A 39 -8.11 -22.69 -33.13
N GLU A 40 -8.88 -23.70 -32.70
CA GLU A 40 -9.98 -24.26 -33.52
C GLU A 40 -11.18 -23.30 -33.66
N GLU A 41 -11.37 -22.38 -32.71
CA GLU A 41 -12.50 -21.42 -32.72
C GLU A 41 -12.26 -20.20 -33.64
N ILE A 42 -11.05 -20.04 -34.18
CA ILE A 42 -10.63 -18.86 -34.96
C ILE A 42 -10.62 -19.10 -36.50
N TYR A 43 -10.83 -20.34 -36.96
CA TYR A 43 -10.62 -20.73 -38.37
C TYR A 43 -11.89 -21.05 -39.19
N LEU A 44 -13.09 -20.74 -38.71
CA LEU A 44 -14.36 -21.05 -39.42
C LEU A 44 -15.31 -19.86 -39.61
N THR A 45 -14.81 -18.72 -40.09
CA THR A 45 -15.62 -17.72 -40.82
C THR A 45 -14.86 -17.15 -42.02
N GLY A 46 -15.30 -17.49 -43.23
CA GLY A 46 -14.70 -17.03 -44.50
C GLY A 46 -15.57 -17.44 -45.70
N ASP A 47 -16.35 -16.48 -46.18
CA ASP A 47 -17.26 -16.42 -47.34
C ASP A 47 -17.27 -17.55 -48.39
N SER A 48 -18.48 -17.92 -48.85
CA SER A 48 -18.86 -17.83 -50.27
C SER A 48 -20.36 -18.03 -50.56
N ASP A 49 -20.82 -17.40 -51.64
CA ASP A 49 -22.21 -17.19 -52.09
C ASP A 49 -23.02 -18.42 -52.56
N ASN A 50 -24.34 -18.22 -52.66
CA ASN A 50 -25.34 -18.94 -53.49
C ASN A 50 -25.62 -20.43 -53.12
N ASP A 51 -26.82 -21.00 -53.28
CA ASP A 51 -28.00 -20.64 -54.08
C ASP A 51 -29.29 -21.39 -53.60
N SER A 52 -30.47 -20.87 -53.95
CA SER A 52 -31.74 -21.57 -54.25
C SER A 52 -32.52 -22.45 -53.21
N GLY A 53 -33.85 -22.21 -53.13
CA GLY A 53 -34.89 -23.24 -52.89
C GLY A 53 -35.79 -23.07 -51.62
N PHE A 54 -37.06 -22.60 -51.65
CA PHE A 54 -38.30 -23.25 -52.18
C PHE A 54 -38.80 -24.42 -51.27
N LEU A 55 -39.91 -24.41 -50.50
CA LEU A 55 -41.19 -23.66 -50.37
C LEU A 55 -41.68 -23.67 -48.87
N GLY A 56 -42.81 -23.08 -48.40
CA GLY A 56 -43.85 -22.21 -48.97
C GLY A 56 -45.22 -22.29 -48.23
N ALA A 57 -46.07 -21.24 -48.33
CA ALA A 57 -47.50 -21.16 -47.92
C ALA A 57 -47.86 -21.22 -46.40
N SER A 58 -48.91 -20.56 -45.85
CA SER A 58 -50.01 -19.76 -46.45
C SER A 58 -50.63 -18.68 -45.51
N THR A 59 -50.87 -17.48 -46.04
CA THR A 59 -52.06 -16.58 -45.90
C THR A 59 -52.75 -16.28 -44.55
N GLY A 60 -52.95 -14.98 -44.26
CA GLY A 60 -54.08 -14.49 -43.42
C GLY A 60 -53.98 -13.04 -42.89
N SER A 61 -54.42 -12.03 -43.68
CA SER A 61 -54.81 -10.61 -43.41
C SER A 61 -54.32 -9.87 -42.12
N LEU A 62 -53.67 -8.69 -42.22
CA LEU A 62 -54.28 -7.32 -42.29
C LEU A 62 -55.30 -7.06 -41.14
N GLU A 63 -55.24 -6.02 -40.30
CA GLU A 63 -54.59 -4.67 -40.23
C GLU A 63 -54.46 -4.28 -38.72
N CYS A 64 -53.69 -3.32 -38.18
CA CYS A 64 -53.05 -2.11 -38.71
C CYS A 64 -51.96 -1.55 -37.72
N LEU A 65 -50.95 -0.82 -38.26
CA LEU A 65 -50.08 0.21 -37.61
C LEU A 65 -49.13 -0.23 -36.45
N GLU A 66 -47.81 -0.33 -36.68
CA GLU A 66 -46.76 0.73 -36.56
C GLU A 66 -46.41 1.09 -35.09
N GLU A 67 -45.17 1.01 -34.58
CA GLU A 67 -43.85 0.59 -35.11
C GLU A 67 -43.16 -0.37 -34.10
N THR A 68 -42.25 -1.22 -34.54
CA THR A 68 -41.37 -2.00 -33.65
C THR A 68 -39.92 -1.90 -34.11
N SER A 69 -39.03 -1.47 -33.22
CA SER A 69 -37.58 -1.65 -33.36
C SER A 69 -37.17 -3.01 -32.80
N GLU A 70 -36.15 -3.62 -33.40
CA GLU A 70 -35.73 -5.00 -33.18
C GLU A 70 -35.25 -5.27 -31.73
N PRO A 71 -35.38 -6.52 -31.22
CA PRO A 71 -34.83 -6.90 -29.93
C PRO A 71 -33.31 -7.06 -30.00
N GLU A 72 -32.60 -6.40 -29.10
CA GLU A 72 -31.15 -6.49 -28.96
C GLU A 72 -30.72 -7.92 -28.58
N ALA A 73 -29.57 -8.34 -29.11
CA ALA A 73 -28.95 -9.62 -28.74
C ALA A 73 -28.50 -9.57 -27.28
N ILE A 74 -28.89 -10.59 -26.51
CA ILE A 74 -28.50 -10.73 -25.10
C ILE A 74 -26.99 -10.95 -25.02
N SER A 75 -26.25 -9.92 -24.62
CA SER A 75 -24.89 -10.07 -24.10
C SER A 75 -24.96 -10.74 -22.73
N GLN A 76 -24.18 -11.80 -22.55
CA GLN A 76 -23.91 -12.32 -21.21
C GLN A 76 -22.94 -11.37 -20.53
N ASP A 77 -23.44 -10.52 -19.64
CA ASP A 77 -22.60 -9.78 -18.71
C ASP A 77 -22.04 -10.76 -17.67
N ASP A 78 -20.72 -10.96 -17.67
CA ASP A 78 -20.01 -11.60 -16.57
C ASP A 78 -20.04 -10.66 -15.35
N ASP A 79 -20.71 -11.09 -14.27
CA ASP A 79 -20.85 -10.36 -12.99
C ASP A 79 -19.48 -10.00 -12.37
N TYR A 80 -18.91 -8.86 -12.78
CA TYR A 80 -17.69 -8.31 -12.21
C TYR A 80 -18.02 -7.45 -10.98
N PHE A 81 -17.82 -8.02 -9.80
CA PHE A 81 -18.22 -7.43 -8.51
C PHE A 81 -17.49 -6.10 -8.23
N GLU A 82 -18.11 -4.97 -8.55
CA GLU A 82 -17.65 -3.67 -8.05
C GLU A 82 -17.89 -3.59 -6.54
N ILE A 83 -16.81 -3.45 -5.77
CA ILE A 83 -16.91 -2.88 -4.44
C ILE A 83 -17.39 -1.44 -4.62
N GLN A 84 -18.69 -1.20 -4.42
CA GLN A 84 -19.24 0.12 -4.17
C GLN A 84 -18.58 0.68 -2.90
N ASP A 85 -17.42 1.30 -3.08
CA ASP A 85 -16.94 2.35 -2.20
C ASP A 85 -18.05 3.43 -2.17
N ASP A 86 -18.43 3.93 -0.99
CA ASP A 86 -19.30 5.13 -0.86
C ASP A 86 -18.51 6.36 -1.32
N PHE A 87 -18.26 6.40 -2.61
CA PHE A 87 -17.83 7.48 -3.47
C PHE A 87 -18.93 7.56 -4.51
N ASP A 88 -19.64 8.67 -4.55
CA ASP A 88 -20.77 8.86 -5.47
C ASP A 88 -20.24 9.05 -6.90
N LEU A 89 -19.94 7.93 -7.57
CA LEU A 89 -19.34 7.91 -8.90
C LEU A 89 -20.23 8.61 -9.95
N ASN A 90 -21.55 8.68 -9.69
CA ASN A 90 -22.51 9.34 -10.58
C ASN A 90 -22.40 10.87 -10.55
N THR A 91 -21.97 11.49 -9.43
CA THR A 91 -21.65 12.92 -9.43
C THR A 91 -20.25 13.22 -9.99
N GLU A 92 -19.33 12.25 -9.99
CA GLU A 92 -17.99 12.44 -10.56
C GLU A 92 -17.89 12.23 -12.08
N GLU A 93 -18.74 11.44 -12.73
CA GLU A 93 -18.70 11.33 -14.19
C GLU A 93 -19.02 12.69 -14.86
N ASP A 94 -19.95 13.44 -14.27
CA ASP A 94 -20.36 14.77 -14.72
C ASP A 94 -19.37 15.89 -14.34
N ILE A 95 -18.51 15.65 -13.34
CA ILE A 95 -17.38 16.53 -12.95
C ILE A 95 -16.14 16.23 -13.80
N SER A 96 -15.83 14.97 -14.10
CA SER A 96 -14.68 14.58 -14.91
C SER A 96 -14.83 15.00 -16.37
N LYS A 97 -16.04 14.89 -16.95
CA LYS A 97 -16.39 15.46 -18.26
C LYS A 97 -16.28 17.00 -18.31
N LYS A 98 -16.29 17.68 -17.15
CA LYS A 98 -16.05 19.14 -17.02
C LYS A 98 -14.59 19.50 -16.68
N LEU A 99 -13.72 18.52 -16.41
CA LEU A 99 -12.35 18.72 -15.92
C LEU A 99 -11.27 17.99 -16.76
N GLU A 100 -11.55 17.71 -18.03
CA GLU A 100 -10.49 17.44 -19.02
C GLU A 100 -9.64 18.70 -19.27
N CYS A 101 -8.77 19.03 -18.32
CA CYS A 101 -7.70 20.00 -18.52
C CYS A 101 -6.53 19.28 -19.21
N PRO A 102 -6.12 19.68 -20.43
CA PRO A 102 -5.03 19.01 -21.12
C PRO A 102 -3.73 19.21 -20.33
N MET A 103 -3.15 18.12 -19.85
CA MET A 103 -1.91 18.12 -19.06
C MET A 103 -0.67 18.36 -19.93
N LYS A 104 -0.62 19.53 -20.59
CA LYS A 104 0.53 20.10 -21.31
C LYS A 104 0.52 21.63 -21.23
N SER A 105 1.64 22.19 -20.79
CA SER A 105 2.00 23.63 -20.79
C SER A 105 1.05 24.62 -20.10
N CYS A 106 0.93 24.54 -18.77
CA CYS A 106 0.64 25.73 -17.95
C CYS A 106 1.34 25.62 -16.58
N MET A 107 2.61 26.03 -16.54
CA MET A 107 3.39 26.21 -15.30
C MET A 107 2.97 27.52 -14.65
N THR A 108 2.73 27.55 -13.35
CA THR A 108 2.01 28.67 -12.69
C THR A 108 2.61 29.04 -11.34
N GLU A 109 2.12 30.15 -10.77
CA GLU A 109 2.39 30.69 -9.42
C GLU A 109 2.58 29.64 -8.32
N LYS A 110 1.85 28.51 -8.42
CA LYS A 110 1.90 27.35 -7.52
C LYS A 110 3.27 26.68 -7.42
N ASP A 111 4.04 26.70 -8.50
CA ASP A 111 5.40 26.14 -8.52
C ASP A 111 6.38 27.03 -7.76
N ASN A 112 6.17 28.36 -7.74
CA ASN A 112 6.99 29.29 -6.98
C ASN A 112 6.79 29.14 -5.47
N ILE A 113 5.54 28.96 -5.01
CA ILE A 113 5.22 28.73 -3.59
C ILE A 113 5.95 27.47 -3.09
N ALA A 114 5.88 26.38 -3.85
CA ALA A 114 6.53 25.11 -3.50
C ALA A 114 8.07 25.20 -3.42
N ILE A 115 8.69 26.14 -4.13
CA ILE A 115 10.13 26.41 -4.03
C ILE A 115 10.43 27.25 -2.79
N GLN A 116 9.65 28.30 -2.51
CA GLN A 116 9.80 29.13 -1.30
C GLN A 116 9.68 28.30 -0.01
N ASP A 117 8.76 27.34 -0.01
CA ASP A 117 8.60 26.34 1.05
C ASP A 117 9.84 25.44 1.18
N PHE A 118 10.42 25.00 0.07
CA PHE A 118 11.67 24.21 0.13
C PHE A 118 12.84 25.04 0.64
N GLU A 119 13.02 26.26 0.13
CA GLU A 119 14.08 27.16 0.60
C GLU A 119 13.97 27.40 2.09
N SER A 120 12.74 27.52 2.61
CA SER A 120 12.47 27.66 4.04
C SER A 120 12.81 26.38 4.81
N ALA A 121 12.42 25.21 4.31
CA ALA A 121 12.79 23.91 4.90
C ALA A 121 14.30 23.68 4.89
N VAL A 122 14.98 24.03 3.80
CA VAL A 122 16.42 23.90 3.60
C VAL A 122 17.18 24.86 4.52
N LYS A 123 16.69 26.10 4.72
CA LYS A 123 17.15 27.03 5.77
C LYS A 123 16.93 26.48 7.19
N ILE A 124 15.84 25.73 7.46
CA ILE A 124 15.63 25.07 8.77
C ILE A 124 16.64 23.93 8.98
N VAL A 125 16.89 23.11 7.95
CA VAL A 125 17.80 21.95 8.03
C VAL A 125 19.27 22.36 8.14
N LEU A 126 19.71 23.37 7.40
CA LEU A 126 21.12 23.79 7.31
C LEU A 126 21.45 25.08 8.07
N GLY A 127 20.45 25.83 8.54
CA GLY A 127 20.62 27.14 9.16
C GLY A 127 20.91 28.24 8.13
N LYS A 128 22.13 28.81 8.17
CA LYS A 128 22.52 29.91 7.28
C LYS A 128 23.03 29.36 5.95
N ILE A 129 22.29 29.61 4.88
CA ILE A 129 22.66 29.31 3.50
C ILE A 129 22.81 30.61 2.72
N GLU A 130 23.90 30.72 1.96
CA GLU A 130 24.07 31.78 0.97
C GLU A 130 23.61 31.25 -0.41
N PHE A 131 22.64 31.93 -1.00
CA PHE A 131 22.12 31.61 -2.32
C PHE A 131 23.02 32.22 -3.41
N PRO A 132 23.19 31.56 -4.58
CA PRO A 132 23.88 32.15 -5.73
C PRO A 132 23.27 33.50 -6.13
N LYS A 133 24.09 34.43 -6.61
CA LYS A 133 23.64 35.80 -6.95
C LYS A 133 22.64 35.82 -8.12
N ASP A 134 22.68 34.78 -8.95
CA ASP A 134 21.82 34.53 -10.10
C ASP A 134 20.64 33.60 -9.77
N TYR A 135 20.55 33.10 -8.54
CA TYR A 135 19.58 32.07 -8.14
C TYR A 135 18.13 32.44 -8.44
N GLU A 136 17.72 33.71 -8.23
CA GLU A 136 16.36 34.17 -8.52
C GLU A 136 15.97 33.99 -10.00
N TYR A 137 16.93 34.09 -10.92
CA TYR A 137 16.76 33.99 -12.37
C TYR A 137 16.86 32.55 -12.90
N LEU A 138 17.22 31.58 -12.06
CA LEU A 138 17.25 30.17 -12.43
C LEU A 138 15.84 29.65 -12.75
N THR A 139 15.77 28.70 -13.68
CA THR A 139 14.53 27.95 -13.93
C THR A 139 14.11 27.19 -12.67
N ILE A 140 12.82 26.89 -12.54
CA ILE A 140 12.26 26.11 -11.42
C ILE A 140 13.02 24.78 -11.23
N SER A 141 13.30 24.06 -12.31
CA SER A 141 14.09 22.83 -12.27
C SER A 141 15.53 23.06 -11.78
N ALA A 142 16.20 24.12 -12.24
CA ALA A 142 17.55 24.45 -11.78
C ALA A 142 17.59 24.90 -10.30
N LYS A 143 16.55 25.56 -9.81
CA LYS A 143 16.38 25.87 -8.37
C LYS A 143 16.24 24.61 -7.53
N TYR A 144 15.41 23.66 -7.98
CA TYR A 144 15.24 22.36 -7.30
C TYR A 144 16.54 21.56 -7.26
N GLU A 145 17.24 21.40 -8.39
CA GLU A 145 18.53 20.69 -8.42
C GLU A 145 19.59 21.40 -7.55
N TRP A 146 19.67 22.73 -7.57
CA TRP A 146 20.60 23.46 -6.70
C TRP A 146 20.30 23.25 -5.21
N LEU A 147 19.03 23.28 -4.80
CA LEU A 147 18.63 23.03 -3.41
C LEU A 147 18.90 21.58 -2.98
N LYS A 148 18.65 20.61 -3.89
CA LYS A 148 18.96 19.18 -3.71
C LYS A 148 20.46 18.95 -3.52
N GLU A 149 21.30 19.44 -4.43
CA GLU A 149 22.75 19.40 -4.30
C GLU A 149 23.25 20.08 -3.01
N THR A 150 22.63 21.20 -2.62
CA THR A 150 23.01 21.95 -1.41
C THR A 150 22.69 21.17 -0.14
N LEU A 151 21.53 20.51 -0.06
CA LEU A 151 21.21 19.57 1.02
C LEU A 151 22.20 18.41 1.07
N GLU A 152 22.47 17.76 -0.05
CA GLU A 152 23.36 16.59 -0.13
C GLU A 152 24.80 16.91 0.26
N LYS A 153 25.31 18.10 -0.10
CA LYS A 153 26.67 18.56 0.24
C LYS A 153 26.80 19.02 1.69
N SER A 154 25.72 19.55 2.28
CA SER A 154 25.78 20.31 3.54
C SER A 154 25.19 19.57 4.75
N CYS A 155 24.16 18.75 4.55
CA CYS A 155 23.53 18.00 5.63
C CYS A 155 24.31 16.71 5.90
N ARG A 156 25.03 16.65 7.03
CA ARG A 156 25.79 15.46 7.44
C ARG A 156 25.07 14.59 8.48
N ILE A 157 23.82 14.93 8.80
CA ILE A 157 23.04 14.34 9.90
C ILE A 157 22.23 13.14 9.43
N LEU A 158 21.87 13.08 8.14
CA LEU A 158 21.08 12.01 7.56
C LEU A 158 21.93 11.21 6.53
N PRO A 159 21.73 9.89 6.43
CA PRO A 159 22.25 9.07 5.32
C PRO A 159 21.80 9.58 3.95
N HIS A 160 22.61 9.35 2.91
CA HIS A 160 22.39 9.88 1.56
C HIS A 160 20.99 9.53 0.99
N ASP A 161 20.52 8.30 1.18
CA ASP A 161 19.20 7.87 0.72
C ASP A 161 18.04 8.63 1.38
N LEU A 162 18.20 9.02 2.65
CA LEU A 162 17.23 9.84 3.37
C LEU A 162 17.30 11.30 2.92
N LEU A 163 18.50 11.81 2.61
CA LEU A 163 18.69 13.15 2.01
C LEU A 163 18.05 13.27 0.63
N GLN A 164 18.30 12.28 -0.25
CA GLN A 164 17.65 12.19 -1.56
C GLN A 164 16.13 12.25 -1.38
N SER A 165 15.60 11.46 -0.44
CA SER A 165 14.18 11.42 -0.09
C SER A 165 13.62 12.75 0.44
N LEU A 166 14.44 13.71 0.90
CA LEU A 166 13.94 15.04 1.30
C LEU A 166 13.52 15.92 0.12
N SER A 167 14.19 15.80 -1.03
CA SER A 167 13.83 16.58 -2.21
C SER A 167 12.45 16.19 -2.79
N GLY A 168 11.95 14.99 -2.44
CA GLY A 168 10.64 14.50 -2.86
C GLY A 168 9.43 15.25 -2.27
N PHE A 169 9.59 16.00 -1.16
CA PHE A 169 8.48 16.66 -0.44
C PHE A 169 7.75 17.74 -1.27
N LEU A 170 8.35 18.12 -2.40
CA LEU A 170 8.02 19.27 -3.23
C LEU A 170 7.39 18.85 -4.55
N LEU A 171 7.62 17.59 -4.91
CA LEU A 171 7.23 17.01 -6.16
C LEU A 171 5.89 16.29 -5.96
N PRO A 172 4.91 16.46 -6.87
CA PRO A 172 3.67 15.70 -6.80
C PRO A 172 3.98 14.20 -6.74
N GLY A 173 3.32 13.46 -5.84
CA GLY A 173 3.54 12.01 -5.67
C GLY A 173 3.12 11.14 -6.86
N ASP A 174 2.53 11.73 -7.91
CA ASP A 174 2.41 11.13 -9.23
C ASP A 174 3.12 12.06 -10.24
N CYS A 175 4.15 11.53 -10.90
CA CYS A 175 4.93 12.25 -11.93
C CYS A 175 4.30 12.24 -13.33
N GLY A 176 3.08 11.72 -13.50
CA GLY A 176 2.32 11.81 -14.74
C GLY A 176 2.70 10.82 -15.84
N ARG A 177 3.46 9.75 -15.51
CA ARG A 177 3.82 8.68 -16.47
C ARG A 177 2.60 7.98 -17.03
N ALA A 178 2.67 7.53 -18.29
CA ALA A 178 1.53 6.90 -18.94
C ALA A 178 1.24 5.52 -18.34
N LYS A 179 -0.03 5.11 -18.46
CA LYS A 179 -0.63 4.01 -17.68
C LYS A 179 -0.08 2.63 -18.01
N THR A 180 0.58 2.49 -19.16
CA THR A 180 1.11 1.23 -19.70
C THR A 180 2.62 1.25 -19.91
N ASP A 181 3.30 2.33 -19.50
CA ASP A 181 4.75 2.44 -19.65
C ASP A 181 5.44 1.39 -18.78
N ARG A 182 6.33 0.59 -19.39
CA ARG A 182 7.21 -0.35 -18.66
C ARG A 182 8.60 0.29 -18.57
N PRO A 183 9.20 0.42 -17.37
CA PRO A 183 10.54 0.95 -17.24
C PRO A 183 11.58 -0.05 -17.79
N SER A 184 12.72 0.46 -18.29
CA SER A 184 13.79 -0.37 -18.87
C SER A 184 14.45 -1.34 -17.87
N TRP A 185 14.30 -1.08 -16.57
CA TRP A 185 14.78 -1.96 -15.50
C TRP A 185 13.78 -3.07 -15.11
N LEU A 186 12.58 -3.12 -15.71
CA LEU A 186 11.55 -4.11 -15.37
C LEU A 186 11.89 -5.50 -15.92
N ASP A 187 12.50 -6.32 -15.08
CA ASP A 187 12.53 -7.76 -15.22
C ASP A 187 11.16 -8.36 -14.84
N MET A 188 10.46 -8.99 -15.79
CA MET A 188 9.15 -9.59 -15.54
C MET A 188 9.21 -10.96 -14.87
N ASP A 189 10.27 -11.74 -15.07
CA ASP A 189 10.43 -13.05 -14.42
C ASP A 189 10.71 -12.84 -12.93
N LYS A 190 11.53 -11.83 -12.59
CA LYS A 190 11.73 -11.36 -11.22
C LYS A 190 10.43 -10.80 -10.61
N PHE A 191 9.61 -10.09 -11.38
CA PHE A 191 8.31 -9.60 -10.91
C PHE A 191 7.36 -10.77 -10.57
N LEU A 192 7.24 -11.76 -11.47
CA LEU A 192 6.42 -12.97 -11.25
C LEU A 192 6.92 -13.80 -10.05
N ARG A 193 8.24 -13.90 -9.85
CA ARG A 193 8.83 -14.54 -8.65
C ARG A 193 8.44 -13.81 -7.37
N GLY A 194 8.46 -12.48 -7.37
CA GLY A 194 8.05 -11.67 -6.22
C GLY A 194 6.55 -11.77 -5.92
N GLN A 195 5.71 -11.85 -6.97
CA GLN A 195 4.27 -12.11 -6.83
C GLN A 195 4.03 -13.48 -6.19
N LYS A 196 4.75 -14.51 -6.63
CA LYS A 196 4.69 -15.84 -6.01
C LYS A 196 5.12 -15.81 -4.54
N PHE A 197 6.21 -15.11 -4.19
CA PHE A 197 6.61 -14.93 -2.79
C PHE A 197 5.49 -14.30 -1.96
N ALA A 198 4.86 -13.23 -2.46
CA ALA A 198 3.79 -12.54 -1.77
C ALA A 198 2.57 -13.45 -1.54
N GLN A 199 2.17 -14.25 -2.53
CA GLN A 199 1.10 -15.25 -2.39
C GLN A 199 1.45 -16.36 -1.39
N ASP A 200 2.69 -16.89 -1.43
CA ASP A 200 3.16 -17.95 -0.53
C ASP A 200 3.31 -17.47 0.93
N HIS A 201 3.43 -16.16 1.16
CA HIS A 201 3.63 -15.54 2.48
C HIS A 201 2.56 -14.52 2.89
N LEU A 202 1.40 -14.48 2.20
CA LEU A 202 0.41 -13.40 2.27
C LEU A 202 0.02 -12.99 3.71
N PHE A 203 -0.19 -13.94 4.62
CA PHE A 203 -0.53 -13.62 6.01
C PHE A 203 0.60 -12.90 6.76
N GLY A 204 1.85 -13.29 6.52
CA GLY A 204 3.03 -12.62 7.09
C GLY A 204 3.25 -11.24 6.49
N VAL A 205 3.06 -11.11 5.17
CA VAL A 205 3.09 -9.83 4.45
C VAL A 205 2.06 -8.86 5.04
N TYR A 206 0.79 -9.24 5.14
CA TYR A 206 -0.27 -8.35 5.62
C TYR A 206 -0.09 -7.97 7.11
N PHE A 207 0.50 -8.86 7.92
CA PHE A 207 0.85 -8.51 9.29
C PHE A 207 2.03 -7.53 9.36
N ALA A 208 3.03 -7.63 8.48
CA ALA A 208 4.11 -6.65 8.36
C ALA A 208 3.61 -5.28 7.88
N GLU A 209 2.69 -5.26 6.91
CA GLU A 209 2.02 -4.06 6.42
C GLU A 209 1.23 -3.37 7.56
N LEU A 210 0.42 -4.14 8.31
CA LEU A 210 -0.32 -3.67 9.48
C LEU A 210 0.59 -3.06 10.56
N LEU A 211 1.69 -3.73 10.91
CA LEU A 211 2.64 -3.21 11.91
C LEU A 211 3.39 -1.98 11.40
N SER A 212 3.61 -1.85 10.09
CA SER A 212 4.28 -0.68 9.52
C SER A 212 3.44 0.59 9.62
N LEU A 213 2.12 0.51 9.78
CA LEU A 213 1.27 1.68 10.01
C LEU A 213 1.66 2.45 11.29
N PHE A 214 2.15 1.76 12.33
CA PHE A 214 2.67 2.42 13.54
C PHE A 214 3.87 3.34 13.22
N ALA A 215 4.73 2.91 12.29
CA ALA A 215 5.85 3.71 11.79
C ALA A 215 5.36 4.86 10.90
N LEU A 216 4.49 4.60 9.93
CA LEU A 216 4.01 5.62 8.99
C LEU A 216 3.23 6.73 9.68
N PHE A 217 2.36 6.38 10.63
CA PHE A 217 1.51 7.37 11.31
C PHE A 217 2.30 8.25 12.27
N SER A 218 3.53 7.88 12.64
CA SER A 218 4.42 8.74 13.44
C SER A 218 4.77 10.07 12.72
N PHE A 219 4.65 10.11 11.40
CA PHE A 219 4.79 11.32 10.59
C PHE A 219 3.48 12.12 10.63
N ARG A 220 3.40 13.12 11.52
CA ARG A 220 2.19 13.93 11.75
C ARG A 220 1.54 14.45 10.46
N ASP A 221 2.31 15.06 9.56
CA ASP A 221 1.78 15.57 8.29
C ASP A 221 1.31 14.45 7.34
N GLY A 222 1.95 13.28 7.36
CA GLY A 222 1.50 12.10 6.62
C GLY A 222 0.22 11.47 7.19
N LEU A 223 -0.05 11.67 8.50
CA LEU A 223 -1.28 11.23 9.15
C LEU A 223 -2.49 12.12 8.82
N LYS A 224 -2.30 13.45 8.68
CA LYS A 224 -3.40 14.42 8.41
C LYS A 224 -4.32 13.99 7.23
N PRO A 225 -3.81 13.59 6.03
CA PRO A 225 -4.64 13.07 4.94
C PRO A 225 -5.50 11.86 5.29
N MET A 226 -5.03 10.99 6.19
CA MET A 226 -5.76 9.78 6.61
C MET A 226 -6.95 10.10 7.51
N ILE A 227 -6.93 11.25 8.20
CA ILE A 227 -8.00 11.77 9.05
C ILE A 227 -8.96 12.62 8.20
N VAL A 228 -8.44 13.64 7.50
CA VAL A 228 -9.18 14.60 6.64
C VAL A 228 -10.07 13.91 5.60
N THR A 229 -9.65 12.74 5.11
CA THR A 229 -10.48 11.94 4.18
C THR A 229 -11.75 11.37 4.79
N GLY A 230 -11.88 11.30 6.13
CA GLY A 230 -13.06 10.77 6.84
C GLY A 230 -13.28 9.26 6.68
N LYS A 231 -12.34 8.55 6.05
CA LYS A 231 -12.46 7.12 5.72
C LYS A 231 -11.67 6.20 6.67
N SER A 232 -11.17 6.68 7.82
CA SER A 232 -10.39 5.85 8.74
C SER A 232 -10.44 6.23 10.22
N SER A 233 -11.22 7.25 10.59
CA SER A 233 -11.33 7.77 11.96
C SER A 233 -12.37 7.04 12.84
N THR A 234 -13.00 5.99 12.33
CA THR A 234 -13.88 5.10 13.11
C THR A 234 -13.58 3.63 12.79
N PRO A 235 -13.82 2.67 13.71
CA PRO A 235 -13.65 1.25 13.43
C PRO A 235 -14.34 0.76 12.14
N TYR A 236 -15.56 1.22 11.84
CA TYR A 236 -16.26 0.86 10.60
C TYR A 236 -15.64 1.46 9.34
N THR A 237 -15.28 2.76 9.36
CA THR A 237 -14.67 3.41 8.19
C THR A 237 -13.28 2.83 7.90
N ALA A 238 -12.48 2.61 8.95
CA ALA A 238 -11.20 1.92 8.85
C ALA A 238 -11.37 0.49 8.30
N PHE A 239 -12.33 -0.29 8.81
CA PHE A 239 -12.65 -1.62 8.25
C PHE A 239 -12.86 -1.56 6.72
N ARG A 240 -13.73 -0.68 6.22
CA ARG A 240 -14.00 -0.53 4.78
C ARG A 240 -12.73 -0.13 4.01
N ARG A 241 -11.97 0.86 4.49
CA ARG A 241 -10.75 1.35 3.82
C ARG A 241 -9.64 0.29 3.74
N TYR A 242 -9.35 -0.40 4.83
CA TYR A 242 -8.27 -1.37 4.89
C TYR A 242 -8.65 -2.71 4.24
N LEU A 243 -9.93 -3.09 4.23
CA LEU A 243 -10.43 -4.18 3.38
C LEU A 243 -10.25 -3.85 1.89
N SER A 244 -10.71 -2.68 1.44
CA SER A 244 -10.55 -2.21 0.05
C SER A 244 -9.06 -2.22 -0.35
N THR A 245 -8.19 -1.65 0.49
CA THR A 245 -6.72 -1.66 0.28
C THR A 245 -6.16 -3.09 0.18
N GLY A 246 -6.53 -3.97 1.12
CA GLY A 246 -6.08 -5.36 1.15
C GLY A 246 -6.55 -6.21 -0.05
N VAL A 247 -7.72 -5.93 -0.63
CA VAL A 247 -8.17 -6.59 -1.85
C VAL A 247 -7.35 -6.14 -3.06
N ARG A 248 -7.09 -4.83 -3.20
CA ARG A 248 -6.32 -4.28 -4.32
C ARG A 248 -4.86 -4.77 -4.31
N ILE A 249 -4.24 -4.82 -3.14
CA ILE A 249 -2.89 -5.38 -2.96
C ILE A 249 -2.85 -6.87 -3.33
N ARG A 250 -3.87 -7.65 -2.94
CA ARG A 250 -3.96 -9.06 -3.34
C ARG A 250 -3.99 -9.20 -4.86
N ASN A 251 -4.80 -8.38 -5.54
CA ASN A 251 -4.88 -8.38 -7.00
C ASN A 251 -3.52 -8.03 -7.64
N TRP A 252 -2.78 -7.06 -7.09
CA TRP A 252 -1.40 -6.72 -7.52
C TRP A 252 -0.40 -7.86 -7.29
N TYR A 253 -0.68 -8.79 -6.38
CA TYR A 253 0.12 -10.00 -6.18
C TYR A 253 -0.30 -11.18 -7.06
N THR A 254 -1.45 -11.13 -7.76
CA THR A 254 -1.98 -12.26 -8.57
C THR A 254 -2.05 -12.01 -10.07
N GLU A 255 -2.05 -10.76 -10.55
CA GLU A 255 -2.24 -10.41 -11.96
C GLU A 255 -1.20 -9.38 -12.46
N ASP A 256 -1.01 -9.25 -13.79
CA ASP A 256 -0.11 -8.24 -14.38
C ASP A 256 -0.76 -6.83 -14.29
N PRO A 257 -0.18 -5.87 -13.54
CA PRO A 257 -0.76 -4.53 -13.37
C PRO A 257 -0.51 -3.58 -14.56
N TRP A 258 0.28 -3.97 -15.57
CA TRP A 258 0.42 -3.26 -16.85
C TRP A 258 -0.56 -3.76 -17.92
N LEU A 259 -1.11 -4.97 -17.78
CA LEU A 259 -2.01 -5.56 -18.76
C LEU A 259 -3.42 -4.97 -18.64
N LYS A 260 -3.87 -4.22 -19.65
CA LYS A 260 -5.24 -3.68 -19.67
C LYS A 260 -6.28 -4.82 -19.55
N GLY A 261 -7.25 -4.64 -18.66
CA GLY A 261 -8.32 -5.61 -18.41
C GLY A 261 -8.20 -6.32 -17.07
N THR A 262 -6.97 -6.51 -16.56
CA THR A 262 -6.73 -7.12 -15.24
C THR A 262 -7.34 -6.29 -14.10
N ALA A 263 -7.75 -6.95 -13.03
CA ALA A 263 -8.13 -6.31 -11.77
C ALA A 263 -6.97 -5.45 -11.25
N ALA A 264 -5.74 -5.96 -11.31
CA ALA A 264 -4.55 -5.24 -10.90
C ALA A 264 -4.35 -3.91 -11.66
N TYR A 265 -4.52 -3.90 -12.98
CA TYR A 265 -4.45 -2.68 -13.78
C TYR A 265 -5.58 -1.70 -13.40
N LYS A 266 -6.83 -2.18 -13.30
CA LYS A 266 -7.98 -1.37 -12.88
C LYS A 266 -7.72 -0.71 -11.51
N ASP A 267 -7.21 -1.48 -10.55
CA ASP A 267 -6.88 -1.03 -9.20
C ASP A 267 -5.80 0.06 -9.18
N ILE A 268 -4.71 -0.09 -9.94
CA ILE A 268 -3.70 0.96 -10.10
C ILE A 268 -4.35 2.26 -10.61
N GLN A 269 -5.23 2.18 -11.63
CA GLN A 269 -5.89 3.38 -12.16
C GLN A 269 -6.86 4.02 -11.17
N THR A 270 -7.50 3.22 -10.31
CA THR A 270 -8.39 3.71 -9.25
C THR A 270 -7.59 4.39 -8.12
N VAL A 271 -6.51 3.76 -7.65
CA VAL A 271 -5.65 4.33 -6.60
C VAL A 271 -4.98 5.63 -7.07
N ARG A 272 -4.49 5.72 -8.32
CA ARG A 272 -3.96 6.99 -8.87
C ARG A 272 -5.00 8.11 -8.89
N ARG A 273 -6.26 7.80 -9.25
CA ARG A 273 -7.37 8.77 -9.21
C ARG A 273 -7.66 9.23 -7.78
N MET A 274 -7.75 8.30 -6.82
CA MET A 274 -7.94 8.61 -5.39
C MET A 274 -6.80 9.50 -4.86
N HIS A 275 -5.54 9.18 -5.13
CA HIS A 275 -4.39 9.99 -4.71
C HIS A 275 -4.40 11.38 -5.36
N SER A 276 -4.79 11.49 -6.63
CA SER A 276 -4.97 12.79 -7.31
C SER A 276 -6.08 13.62 -6.66
N ALA A 277 -7.25 13.02 -6.38
CA ALA A 277 -8.37 13.71 -5.73
C ALA A 277 -8.00 14.23 -4.33
N VAL A 278 -7.33 13.40 -3.50
CA VAL A 278 -6.83 13.81 -2.17
C VAL A 278 -5.81 14.94 -2.29
N ARG A 279 -4.84 14.86 -3.22
CA ARG A 279 -3.87 15.93 -3.47
C ARG A 279 -4.55 17.24 -3.89
N GLN A 280 -5.55 17.17 -4.77
CA GLN A 280 -6.31 18.34 -5.20
C GLN A 280 -7.16 18.96 -4.08
N ARG A 281 -7.69 18.16 -3.14
CA ARG A 281 -8.37 18.68 -1.94
C ARG A 281 -7.37 19.39 -1.03
N LEU A 282 -6.27 18.74 -0.67
CA LEU A 282 -5.24 19.30 0.22
C LEU A 282 -4.55 20.55 -0.37
N TRP A 283 -4.56 20.73 -1.70
CA TRP A 283 -4.10 21.95 -2.37
C TRP A 283 -5.07 23.14 -2.32
N LYS A 284 -6.36 22.91 -2.04
CA LYS A 284 -7.39 23.96 -1.99
C LYS A 284 -7.61 24.52 -0.59
N ILE A 285 -7.16 23.78 0.42
CA ILE A 285 -7.36 24.07 1.84
C ILE A 285 -6.05 24.62 2.39
N ASN A 286 -6.11 25.63 3.27
CA ASN A 286 -4.90 26.17 3.91
C ASN A 286 -4.38 25.22 5.00
N LYS A 287 -3.21 25.51 5.60
CA LYS A 287 -2.58 24.61 6.57
C LYS A 287 -3.35 24.58 7.91
N GLU A 288 -3.90 25.71 8.32
CA GLU A 288 -4.67 25.89 9.55
C GLU A 288 -5.98 25.08 9.51
N ASP A 289 -6.75 25.22 8.43
CA ASP A 289 -7.96 24.45 8.14
C ASP A 289 -7.66 22.93 8.06
N ILE A 290 -6.54 22.51 7.44
CA ILE A 290 -6.11 21.10 7.43
C ILE A 290 -5.81 20.60 8.85
N ASN A 291 -5.21 21.43 9.70
CA ASN A 291 -4.94 21.07 11.09
C ASN A 291 -6.23 20.96 11.92
N GLU A 292 -7.23 21.80 11.65
CA GLU A 292 -8.55 21.73 12.27
C GLU A 292 -9.35 20.50 11.79
N GLU A 293 -9.43 20.25 10.48
CA GLU A 293 -10.06 19.05 9.92
C GLU A 293 -9.35 17.74 10.33
N ALA A 294 -8.05 17.80 10.67
CA ALA A 294 -7.29 16.66 11.17
C ALA A 294 -7.37 16.46 12.69
N ASN A 295 -8.02 17.37 13.44
CA ASN A 295 -8.22 17.17 14.86
C ASN A 295 -9.33 16.13 15.11
N VAL A 296 -9.06 15.15 15.98
CA VAL A 296 -10.08 14.16 16.38
C VAL A 296 -10.60 14.50 17.78
N PRO A 297 -11.80 15.09 17.93
CA PRO A 297 -12.38 15.34 19.24
C PRO A 297 -12.65 14.00 19.96
N ASN A 298 -12.36 13.96 21.26
CA ASN A 298 -12.50 12.76 22.10
C ASN A 298 -11.73 11.54 21.55
N ALA A 299 -10.54 11.77 20.97
CA ALA A 299 -9.66 10.75 20.44
C ALA A 299 -9.50 9.55 21.41
N TRP A 300 -9.64 8.34 20.89
CA TRP A 300 -9.46 7.09 21.62
C TRP A 300 -7.96 6.89 21.91
N CYS A 301 -7.42 7.56 22.91
CA CYS A 301 -5.99 7.52 23.26
C CYS A 301 -5.67 7.21 24.74
N PRO A 302 -6.22 6.13 25.34
CA PRO A 302 -6.09 5.84 26.76
C PRO A 302 -4.68 5.45 27.22
N THR A 303 -3.77 5.07 26.30
CA THR A 303 -2.39 4.69 26.66
C THR A 303 -1.34 5.75 26.31
N LYS A 304 -1.72 6.81 25.59
CA LYS A 304 -0.83 7.87 25.08
C LYS A 304 0.18 8.38 26.11
N ASP A 305 -0.22 8.64 27.34
CA ASP A 305 0.69 9.21 28.34
C ASP A 305 1.76 8.20 28.81
N ILE A 306 1.39 6.93 29.04
CA ILE A 306 2.37 5.87 29.36
C ILE A 306 3.25 5.51 28.16
N LEU A 307 2.71 5.61 26.93
CA LEU A 307 3.46 5.42 25.70
C LEU A 307 4.47 6.54 25.47
N LEU A 308 4.09 7.79 25.71
CA LEU A 308 5.00 8.93 25.64
C LEU A 308 6.14 8.80 26.65
N GLU A 309 5.90 8.32 27.87
CA GLU A 309 6.97 8.05 28.82
C GLU A 309 7.93 6.95 28.34
N ASP A 310 7.42 5.82 27.84
CA ASP A 310 8.26 4.75 27.29
C ASP A 310 9.06 5.25 26.08
N PHE A 311 8.42 5.83 25.06
CA PHE A 311 9.10 6.38 23.88
C PHE A 311 10.11 7.47 24.21
N ARG A 312 9.81 8.38 25.15
CA ARG A 312 10.76 9.44 25.56
C ARG A 312 11.93 8.91 26.39
N SER A 313 11.80 7.73 27.00
CA SER A 313 12.92 7.02 27.66
C SER A 313 13.74 6.15 26.71
N SER A 314 13.12 5.58 25.67
CA SER A 314 13.73 4.56 24.81
C SER A 314 14.22 5.05 23.44
N CYS A 315 13.55 6.04 22.82
CA CYS A 315 13.91 6.54 21.50
C CYS A 315 14.92 7.71 21.59
N PRO A 316 15.87 7.85 20.63
CA PRO A 316 16.81 8.96 20.59
C PRO A 316 16.10 10.30 20.35
N VAL A 317 16.55 11.35 21.03
CA VAL A 317 16.16 12.73 20.72
C VAL A 317 16.69 13.08 19.32
N PRO A 318 15.87 13.65 18.41
CA PRO A 318 16.34 14.04 17.09
C PRO A 318 17.40 15.15 17.19
N SER A 319 18.46 15.01 16.40
CA SER A 319 19.41 16.11 16.17
C SER A 319 18.73 17.25 15.40
N PRO A 320 19.17 18.51 15.52
CA PRO A 320 18.65 19.62 14.73
C PRO A 320 18.65 19.29 13.22
N GLY A 321 17.52 19.51 12.54
CA GLY A 321 17.36 19.20 11.11
C GLY A 321 17.09 17.72 10.77
N GLN A 322 17.29 16.77 11.70
CA GLN A 322 17.08 15.33 11.46
C GLN A 322 15.63 14.98 11.12
N CYS A 323 14.68 15.62 11.82
CA CYS A 323 13.23 15.48 11.64
C CYS A 323 12.60 16.88 11.47
N PHE A 324 13.10 17.67 10.51
CA PHE A 324 12.76 19.10 10.38
C PHE A 324 11.25 19.39 10.27
N TRP A 325 10.43 18.46 9.75
CA TRP A 325 8.96 18.57 9.76
C TRP A 325 8.36 18.75 11.15
N GLN A 326 8.99 18.21 12.21
CA GLN A 326 8.55 18.44 13.60
C GLN A 326 8.65 19.92 14.02
N HIS A 327 9.48 20.70 13.34
CA HIS A 327 9.59 22.15 13.51
C HIS A 327 8.80 22.93 12.43
N CYS A 328 8.27 22.25 11.41
CA CYS A 328 7.52 22.90 10.35
C CYS A 328 6.12 23.34 10.81
N ASP A 329 5.54 22.80 11.89
CA ASP A 329 4.34 23.35 12.51
C ASP A 329 4.57 24.80 13.03
N ALA A 330 5.80 25.16 13.39
CA ALA A 330 6.18 26.54 13.77
C ALA A 330 6.59 27.41 12.56
N SER A 331 6.35 26.94 11.33
CA SER A 331 6.69 27.63 10.09
C SER A 331 5.49 27.66 9.14
N SER A 332 5.44 28.65 8.25
CA SER A 332 4.40 28.77 7.23
C SER A 332 4.48 27.74 6.09
N ILE A 333 5.37 26.76 6.19
CA ILE A 333 5.65 25.79 5.11
C ILE A 333 4.47 24.83 4.94
N GLN A 334 3.95 24.71 3.71
CA GLN A 334 2.83 23.83 3.36
C GLN A 334 3.28 22.74 2.37
N PHE A 335 3.83 21.64 2.90
CA PHE A 335 4.18 20.50 2.06
C PHE A 335 2.96 19.95 1.32
N LYS A 336 3.16 19.64 0.03
CA LYS A 336 2.12 19.08 -0.83
C LYS A 336 1.74 17.71 -0.29
N GLY A 337 0.52 17.54 0.21
CA GLY A 337 0.04 16.23 0.67
C GLY A 337 0.05 15.20 -0.46
N LEU A 338 0.53 13.99 -0.17
CA LEU A 338 0.83 12.93 -1.15
C LEU A 338 1.87 13.39 -2.19
N ASN A 339 3.02 13.86 -1.70
CA ASN A 339 4.24 14.14 -2.46
C ASN A 339 5.06 12.85 -2.72
N GLN A 340 6.22 12.96 -3.39
CA GLN A 340 7.08 11.80 -3.69
C GLN A 340 7.66 11.14 -2.43
N SER A 341 7.97 11.92 -1.39
CA SER A 341 8.47 11.42 -0.10
C SER A 341 7.39 10.66 0.67
N ASP A 342 6.16 11.17 0.72
CA ASP A 342 5.01 10.48 1.32
C ASP A 342 4.76 9.13 0.64
N MET A 343 4.79 9.11 -0.70
CA MET A 343 4.60 7.89 -1.49
C MET A 343 5.74 6.88 -1.27
N SER A 344 6.98 7.35 -1.18
CA SER A 344 8.16 6.52 -0.89
C SER A 344 8.13 5.95 0.54
N ALA A 345 7.79 6.77 1.53
CA ALA A 345 7.57 6.33 2.91
C ALA A 345 6.43 5.30 2.99
N THR A 346 5.33 5.53 2.27
CA THR A 346 4.21 4.56 2.17
C THR A 346 4.68 3.24 1.55
N GLN A 347 5.57 3.28 0.56
CA GLN A 347 6.17 2.09 -0.05
C GLN A 347 7.08 1.32 0.94
N PHE A 348 7.83 2.02 1.82
CA PHE A 348 8.50 1.36 2.97
C PHE A 348 7.49 0.59 3.83
N GLY A 349 6.28 1.12 4.02
CA GLY A 349 5.23 0.47 4.79
C GLY A 349 4.81 -0.90 4.25
N PHE A 350 5.04 -1.17 2.97
CA PHE A 350 4.70 -2.45 2.34
C PHE A 350 5.85 -3.47 2.32
N VAL A 351 7.11 -3.03 2.41
CA VAL A 351 8.29 -3.93 2.29
C VAL A 351 9.22 -3.94 3.50
N GLY A 352 9.32 -2.82 4.23
CA GLY A 352 10.45 -2.52 5.10
C GLY A 352 10.61 -3.48 6.27
N LEU A 353 9.53 -3.73 7.02
CA LEU A 353 9.62 -4.64 8.18
C LEU A 353 9.87 -6.10 7.76
N ILE A 354 9.26 -6.57 6.66
CA ILE A 354 9.38 -7.98 6.26
C ILE A 354 10.75 -8.33 5.68
N ILE A 355 11.42 -7.43 4.94
CA ILE A 355 12.78 -7.68 4.44
C ILE A 355 13.87 -7.53 5.52
N LEU A 356 13.57 -6.80 6.60
CA LEU A 356 14.46 -6.64 7.76
C LEU A 356 14.33 -7.78 8.77
N HIS A 357 13.11 -8.29 8.96
CA HIS A 357 12.79 -9.29 9.99
C HIS A 357 11.94 -10.46 9.44
N PRO A 358 12.37 -11.14 8.35
CA PRO A 358 11.53 -12.13 7.65
C PRO A 358 11.01 -13.25 8.57
N VAL A 359 11.86 -13.77 9.44
CA VAL A 359 11.51 -14.81 10.43
C VAL A 359 10.37 -14.36 11.37
N SER A 360 10.33 -13.09 11.75
CA SER A 360 9.28 -12.50 12.58
C SER A 360 7.92 -12.41 11.89
N PHE A 361 7.87 -12.62 10.57
CA PHE A 361 6.65 -12.69 9.77
C PHE A 361 6.43 -14.09 9.18
N GLY A 362 7.13 -15.10 9.71
CA GLY A 362 6.99 -16.50 9.29
C GLY A 362 7.66 -16.82 7.94
N VAL A 363 8.57 -15.98 7.49
CA VAL A 363 9.39 -16.19 6.29
C VAL A 363 10.71 -16.86 6.72
N HIS A 364 10.71 -18.19 6.85
CA HIS A 364 11.88 -18.96 7.35
C HIS A 364 12.84 -19.47 6.28
N TYR A 365 12.37 -19.65 5.05
CA TYR A 365 13.10 -20.36 3.98
C TYR A 365 13.15 -19.59 2.65
N ALA A 366 12.79 -18.30 2.66
CA ALA A 366 12.95 -17.47 1.48
C ALA A 366 14.43 -17.13 1.29
N THR A 367 14.87 -17.17 0.05
CA THR A 367 16.20 -16.72 -0.36
C THR A 367 16.25 -15.19 -0.44
N ASP A 368 17.44 -14.60 -0.46
CA ASP A 368 17.58 -13.17 -0.69
C ASP A 368 17.10 -12.80 -2.10
N GLU A 369 17.19 -13.69 -3.08
CA GLU A 369 16.60 -13.50 -4.40
C GLU A 369 15.05 -13.48 -4.38
N ASP A 370 14.40 -14.17 -3.44
CA ASP A 370 12.94 -14.08 -3.26
C ASP A 370 12.52 -12.75 -2.62
N LEU A 371 13.28 -12.29 -1.62
CA LEU A 371 13.04 -11.01 -0.96
C LEU A 371 13.33 -9.83 -1.89
N GLU A 372 14.39 -9.92 -2.71
CA GLU A 372 14.70 -8.94 -3.74
C GLU A 372 13.65 -8.94 -4.86
N ALA A 373 13.13 -10.12 -5.24
CA ALA A 373 12.02 -10.23 -6.18
C ALA A 373 10.73 -9.58 -5.63
N PHE A 374 10.43 -9.73 -4.34
CA PHE A 374 9.33 -9.03 -3.68
C PHE A 374 9.52 -7.51 -3.65
N CYS A 375 10.73 -7.03 -3.36
CA CYS A 375 11.08 -5.61 -3.52
C CYS A 375 10.89 -5.13 -4.96
N HIS A 376 11.24 -5.95 -5.96
CA HIS A 376 11.08 -5.61 -7.37
C HIS A 376 9.61 -5.49 -7.80
N VAL A 377 8.72 -6.32 -7.24
CA VAL A 377 7.26 -6.14 -7.38
C VAL A 377 6.82 -4.77 -6.86
N TRP A 378 7.20 -4.44 -5.63
CA TRP A 378 6.85 -3.14 -5.06
C TRP A 378 7.52 -1.97 -5.77
N ARG A 379 8.72 -2.13 -6.34
CA ARG A 379 9.36 -1.15 -7.23
C ARG A 379 8.49 -0.87 -8.45
N GLY A 380 7.97 -1.93 -9.09
CA GLY A 380 7.05 -1.86 -10.22
C GLY A 380 5.70 -1.21 -9.88
N ILE A 381 5.08 -1.59 -8.76
CA ILE A 381 3.84 -0.98 -8.25
C ILE A 381 4.06 0.52 -7.97
N GLY A 382 5.15 0.88 -7.28
CA GLY A 382 5.51 2.27 -7.00
C GLY A 382 5.68 3.12 -8.28
N TYR A 383 6.37 2.57 -9.29
CA TYR A 383 6.49 3.20 -10.61
C TYR A 383 5.12 3.45 -11.25
N LEU A 384 4.25 2.43 -11.27
CA LEU A 384 2.90 2.52 -11.84
C LEU A 384 2.01 3.54 -11.12
N LEU A 385 2.14 3.64 -9.79
CA LEU A 385 1.47 4.65 -8.95
C LEU A 385 2.04 6.07 -9.11
N GLY A 386 3.13 6.24 -9.88
CA GLY A 386 3.70 7.54 -10.23
C GLY A 386 4.87 7.99 -9.36
N ILE A 387 5.48 7.10 -8.57
CA ILE A 387 6.75 7.37 -7.89
C ILE A 387 7.88 7.41 -8.92
N GLN A 388 8.73 8.45 -8.89
CA GLN A 388 9.90 8.51 -9.79
C GLN A 388 10.98 7.52 -9.34
N ASP A 389 11.76 7.00 -10.30
CA ASP A 389 12.77 5.98 -10.03
C ASP A 389 13.80 6.38 -8.93
N GLU A 390 14.14 7.67 -8.84
CA GLU A 390 15.05 8.18 -7.80
C GLU A 390 14.43 8.27 -6.39
N TYR A 391 13.10 8.38 -6.29
CA TYR A 391 12.38 8.38 -5.01
C TYR A 391 11.82 7.01 -4.64
N ASN A 392 11.78 6.06 -5.58
CA ASN A 392 11.27 4.71 -5.36
C ASN A 392 12.06 4.05 -4.21
N PHE A 393 11.36 3.68 -3.14
CA PHE A 393 11.96 3.10 -1.94
C PHE A 393 12.60 1.73 -2.24
N CYS A 394 12.09 1.03 -3.25
CA CYS A 394 12.61 -0.26 -3.71
C CYS A 394 13.65 -0.14 -4.85
N ARG A 395 14.31 1.03 -5.00
CA ARG A 395 15.44 1.19 -5.93
C ARG A 395 16.72 0.55 -5.37
N GLY A 396 17.60 0.11 -6.27
CA GLY A 396 18.86 -0.55 -5.92
C GLY A 396 18.70 -2.05 -5.66
N SER A 397 19.72 -2.61 -5.02
CA SER A 397 19.80 -3.99 -4.53
C SER A 397 19.06 -4.19 -3.20
N LEU A 398 18.83 -5.45 -2.80
CA LEU A 398 18.19 -5.77 -1.53
C LEU A 398 18.91 -5.17 -0.31
N ASP A 399 20.24 -5.14 -0.32
CA ASP A 399 21.02 -4.59 0.80
C ASP A 399 20.90 -3.07 0.91
N GLU A 400 20.84 -2.35 -0.22
CA GLU A 400 20.54 -0.91 -0.22
C GLU A 400 19.12 -0.63 0.31
N ILE A 401 18.14 -1.44 -0.09
CA ILE A 401 16.75 -1.29 0.40
C ILE A 401 16.66 -1.63 1.90
N ARG A 402 17.34 -2.69 2.36
CA ARG A 402 17.45 -3.02 3.80
C ARG A 402 18.13 -1.90 4.58
N GLN A 403 19.25 -1.36 4.09
CA GLN A 403 19.95 -0.25 4.75
C GLN A 403 19.04 0.97 4.85
N ARG A 404 18.38 1.35 3.76
CA ARG A 404 17.38 2.43 3.71
C ARG A 404 16.22 2.20 4.68
N SER A 405 15.73 0.97 4.82
CA SER A 405 14.72 0.61 5.83
C SER A 405 15.23 0.78 7.26
N ARG A 406 16.47 0.38 7.58
CA ARG A 406 17.08 0.60 8.90
C ARG A 406 17.25 2.09 9.19
N ASP A 407 17.69 2.85 8.20
CA ASP A 407 17.91 4.28 8.33
C ASP A 407 16.58 5.02 8.53
N PHE A 408 15.55 4.70 7.74
CA PHE A 408 14.20 5.25 7.91
C PHE A 408 13.67 5.02 9.34
N ILE A 409 13.83 3.80 9.87
CA ILE A 409 13.42 3.47 11.25
C ILE A 409 14.24 4.25 12.28
N ASN A 410 15.57 4.24 12.18
CA ASN A 410 16.45 4.78 13.22
C ASN A 410 16.53 6.31 13.21
N PHE A 411 16.58 6.94 12.03
CA PHE A 411 16.72 8.39 11.90
C PHE A 411 15.39 9.14 11.93
N TRP A 412 14.27 8.54 11.52
CA TRP A 412 12.98 9.24 11.44
C TRP A 412 11.89 8.64 12.32
N VAL A 413 11.59 7.33 12.20
CA VAL A 413 10.48 6.71 12.95
C VAL A 413 10.72 6.78 14.47
N LYS A 414 11.88 6.30 14.96
CA LYS A 414 12.17 6.31 16.40
C LYS A 414 12.09 7.72 17.02
N PRO A 415 12.73 8.77 16.45
CA PRO A 415 12.55 10.14 16.95
C PRO A 415 11.11 10.66 16.87
N ASN A 416 10.36 10.36 15.79
CA ASN A 416 8.96 10.76 15.67
C ASN A 416 8.08 10.19 16.80
N LEU A 417 8.31 8.94 17.23
CA LEU A 417 7.54 8.29 18.29
C LEU A 417 7.66 8.99 19.66
N ARG A 418 8.68 9.84 19.88
CA ARG A 418 8.81 10.63 21.13
C ARG A 418 7.69 11.65 21.32
N GLU A 419 7.04 12.06 20.23
CA GLU A 419 6.07 13.15 20.18
C GLU A 419 4.77 12.73 19.48
N ILE A 420 4.31 11.49 19.73
CA ILE A 420 2.98 11.02 19.30
C ILE A 420 1.86 11.91 19.82
N ASN A 421 0.83 12.10 19.00
CA ASN A 421 -0.38 12.87 19.30
C ASN A 421 -1.59 11.94 19.57
N PRO A 422 -2.70 12.44 20.15
CA PRO A 422 -3.91 11.65 20.41
C PRO A 422 -4.43 10.91 19.16
N GLU A 423 -4.35 11.56 17.99
CA GLU A 423 -4.79 11.01 16.72
C GLU A 423 -3.99 9.78 16.28
N TRP A 424 -2.70 9.67 16.65
CA TRP A 424 -1.87 8.52 16.33
C TRP A 424 -2.44 7.23 16.95
N GLU A 425 -2.68 7.24 18.26
CA GLU A 425 -3.27 6.10 18.96
C GLU A 425 -4.71 5.84 18.50
N HIS A 426 -5.53 6.89 18.38
CA HIS A 426 -6.93 6.76 17.95
C HIS A 426 -7.08 6.09 16.60
N MET A 427 -6.32 6.55 15.59
CA MET A 427 -6.39 6.02 14.23
C MET A 427 -5.93 4.55 14.21
N LEU A 428 -4.81 4.21 14.87
CA LEU A 428 -4.32 2.84 14.95
C LEU A 428 -5.29 1.92 15.70
N ARG A 429 -5.93 2.39 16.77
CA ARG A 429 -6.98 1.63 17.47
C ARG A 429 -8.22 1.40 16.59
N CYS A 430 -8.67 2.39 15.83
CA CYS A 430 -9.75 2.24 14.87
C CYS A 430 -9.43 1.18 13.81
N ILE A 431 -8.19 1.15 13.31
CA ILE A 431 -7.72 0.15 12.33
C ILE A 431 -7.73 -1.26 12.91
N LEU A 432 -7.12 -1.45 14.09
CA LEU A 432 -7.06 -2.76 14.74
C LEU A 432 -8.44 -3.25 15.18
N ALA A 433 -9.35 -2.35 15.59
CA ALA A 433 -10.75 -2.67 15.90
C ALA A 433 -11.54 -3.08 14.64
N GLY A 434 -11.41 -2.32 13.55
CA GLY A 434 -12.05 -2.63 12.27
C GLY A 434 -11.57 -3.95 11.66
N LEU A 435 -10.29 -4.30 11.84
CA LEU A 435 -9.74 -5.60 11.45
C LEU A 435 -10.44 -6.78 12.16
N GLN A 436 -10.86 -6.62 13.42
CA GLN A 436 -11.58 -7.68 14.14
C GLN A 436 -12.93 -8.04 13.51
N TYR A 437 -13.50 -7.17 12.66
CA TYR A 437 -14.81 -7.41 12.05
C TYR A 437 -14.81 -8.57 11.04
N TYR A 438 -13.63 -8.92 10.51
CA TYR A 438 -13.45 -10.05 9.58
C TYR A 438 -12.27 -10.98 9.94
N PHE A 439 -11.19 -10.47 10.55
CA PHE A 439 -10.01 -11.26 10.92
C PHE A 439 -9.56 -10.98 12.36
N PRO A 440 -10.29 -11.50 13.38
CA PRO A 440 -9.94 -11.29 14.78
C PRO A 440 -8.67 -12.05 15.19
N GLY A 441 -7.81 -11.40 15.99
CA GLY A 441 -6.59 -12.06 16.51
C GLY A 441 -5.65 -11.14 17.29
N SER A 442 -5.33 -9.96 16.76
CA SER A 442 -4.42 -8.99 17.39
C SER A 442 -5.19 -7.80 17.96
N SER A 443 -4.92 -7.41 19.22
CA SER A 443 -5.32 -6.08 19.74
C SER A 443 -4.29 -5.01 19.35
N TYR A 444 -4.63 -3.75 19.58
CA TYR A 444 -3.71 -2.61 19.45
C TYR A 444 -2.45 -2.79 20.29
N GLU A 445 -2.61 -3.17 21.56
CA GLU A 445 -1.55 -3.36 22.55
C GLU A 445 -0.59 -4.46 22.11
N THR A 446 -1.12 -5.60 21.66
CA THR A 446 -0.31 -6.72 21.16
C THR A 446 0.41 -6.39 19.84
N ALA A 447 -0.24 -5.63 18.94
CA ALA A 447 0.38 -5.18 17.70
C ALA A 447 1.50 -4.16 17.98
N LEU A 448 1.25 -3.21 18.88
CA LEU A 448 2.22 -2.19 19.28
C LEU A 448 3.45 -2.82 19.95
N MET A 449 3.25 -3.74 20.90
CA MET A 449 4.37 -4.48 21.51
C MET A 449 5.19 -5.23 20.47
N TYR A 450 4.55 -5.91 19.51
CA TYR A 450 5.25 -6.60 18.44
C TYR A 450 6.05 -5.64 17.57
N PHE A 451 5.46 -4.51 17.17
CA PHE A 451 6.13 -3.47 16.41
C PHE A 451 7.34 -2.90 17.16
N THR A 452 7.20 -2.55 18.45
CA THR A 452 8.28 -1.98 19.25
C THR A 452 9.41 -2.96 19.54
N GLU A 453 9.10 -4.26 19.68
CA GLU A 453 10.13 -5.31 19.74
C GLU A 453 10.92 -5.41 18.44
N LEU A 454 10.27 -5.33 17.27
CA LEU A 454 10.96 -5.36 15.96
C LEU A 454 11.91 -4.19 15.77
N ILE A 455 11.49 -2.99 16.16
CA ILE A 455 12.34 -1.79 16.07
C ILE A 455 13.28 -1.64 17.27
N GLU A 456 13.38 -2.61 18.18
CA GLU A 456 14.28 -2.58 19.35
C GLU A 456 14.04 -1.37 20.28
N VAL A 457 12.77 -1.05 20.55
CA VAL A 457 12.35 0.01 21.48
C VAL A 457 11.73 -0.63 22.73
N PRO A 458 12.39 -0.56 23.90
CA PRO A 458 11.81 -1.06 25.16
C PRO A 458 10.54 -0.31 25.57
N MET A 459 9.49 -1.05 25.90
CA MET A 459 8.18 -0.51 26.32
C MET A 459 7.75 -1.08 27.69
N PRO A 460 8.48 -0.80 28.79
CA PRO A 460 8.22 -1.42 30.08
C PRO A 460 6.88 -1.03 30.71
N ARG A 461 6.36 0.19 30.48
CA ARG A 461 5.07 0.62 31.03
C ARG A 461 3.91 0.03 30.23
N LEU A 462 4.00 0.01 28.90
CA LEU A 462 3.03 -0.68 28.07
C LEU A 462 2.94 -2.15 28.47
N TYR A 463 4.08 -2.84 28.55
CA TYR A 463 4.14 -4.26 28.96
C TYR A 463 3.48 -4.50 30.34
N ASN A 464 3.73 -3.61 31.32
CA ASN A 464 3.11 -3.71 32.65
C ASN A 464 1.62 -3.33 32.68
N SER A 465 1.12 -2.56 31.70
CA SER A 465 -0.30 -2.21 31.57
C SER A 465 -1.15 -3.28 30.88
N MET A 466 -0.53 -4.20 30.14
CA MET A 466 -1.24 -5.25 29.40
C MET A 466 -1.95 -6.23 30.34
N SER A 467 -3.15 -6.64 29.95
CA SER A 467 -3.83 -7.76 30.61
C SER A 467 -3.10 -9.08 30.34
N TYR A 468 -3.29 -10.04 31.24
CA TYR A 468 -2.75 -11.40 31.09
C TYR A 468 -3.20 -12.08 29.77
N MET A 469 -4.39 -11.76 29.27
CA MET A 469 -4.91 -12.26 28.00
C MET A 469 -4.18 -11.66 26.79
N GLU A 470 -3.81 -10.38 26.84
CA GLU A 470 -3.01 -9.74 25.80
C GLU A 470 -1.57 -10.26 25.80
N TRP A 471 -0.98 -10.48 26.99
CA TRP A 471 0.31 -11.15 27.12
C TRP A 471 0.30 -12.54 26.48
N ILE A 472 -0.74 -13.35 26.71
CA ILE A 472 -0.91 -14.66 26.05
C ILE A 472 -1.00 -14.48 24.53
N LYS A 473 -1.85 -13.57 24.03
CA LYS A 473 -2.02 -13.31 22.58
C LYS A 473 -0.72 -12.88 21.91
N HIS A 474 0.05 -11.98 22.53
CA HIS A 474 1.35 -11.53 22.04
C HIS A 474 2.32 -12.71 21.87
N ASN A 475 2.45 -13.54 22.92
CA ASN A 475 3.32 -14.72 22.89
C ASN A 475 2.83 -15.81 21.91
N LEU A 476 1.52 -15.96 21.72
CA LEU A 476 0.96 -16.83 20.68
C LEU A 476 1.25 -16.32 19.27
N ASN A 477 1.11 -15.02 19.00
CA ASN A 477 1.47 -14.42 17.72
C ASN A 477 2.97 -14.61 17.42
N LYS A 478 3.84 -14.37 18.40
CA LYS A 478 5.28 -14.66 18.29
C LYS A 478 5.52 -16.15 18.04
N SER A 479 4.84 -17.05 18.75
CA SER A 479 5.01 -18.49 18.56
C SER A 479 4.57 -18.97 17.17
N LEU A 480 3.49 -18.40 16.65
CA LEU A 480 2.99 -18.65 15.30
C LEU A 480 4.05 -18.29 14.25
N PHE A 481 4.59 -17.07 14.31
CA PHE A 481 5.58 -16.60 13.34
C PHE A 481 6.96 -17.23 13.53
N TYR A 482 7.54 -17.27 14.74
CA TYR A 482 8.91 -17.76 14.94
C TYR A 482 9.05 -19.29 14.87
N PHE A 483 7.99 -20.06 15.16
CA PHE A 483 8.07 -21.52 15.23
C PHE A 483 7.06 -22.24 14.35
N MET A 484 5.75 -21.97 14.48
CA MET A 484 4.74 -22.81 13.83
C MET A 484 4.73 -22.65 12.29
N SER A 485 4.97 -21.45 11.78
CA SER A 485 5.00 -21.16 10.34
C SER A 485 6.14 -21.83 9.56
N ARG A 486 7.13 -22.41 10.26
CA ARG A 486 8.12 -23.33 9.67
C ARG A 486 7.48 -24.57 9.05
N ILE A 487 6.26 -24.91 9.46
CA ILE A 487 5.45 -25.98 8.88
C ILE A 487 4.65 -25.39 7.72
N THR A 488 4.95 -25.82 6.49
CA THR A 488 4.31 -25.32 5.26
C THR A 488 2.78 -25.35 5.32
N ALA A 489 2.20 -26.40 5.91
CA ALA A 489 0.75 -26.54 6.08
C ALA A 489 0.15 -25.45 7.01
N VAL A 490 0.88 -24.99 8.04
CA VAL A 490 0.42 -23.89 8.91
C VAL A 490 0.42 -22.57 8.15
N ARG A 491 1.48 -22.29 7.39
CA ARG A 491 1.56 -21.09 6.51
C ARG A 491 0.43 -21.09 5.48
N GLN A 492 0.21 -22.22 4.78
CA GLN A 492 -0.89 -22.37 3.82
C GLN A 492 -2.26 -22.20 4.46
N LEU A 493 -2.48 -22.77 5.66
CA LEU A 493 -3.74 -22.60 6.40
C LEU A 493 -3.99 -21.13 6.80
N MET A 494 -2.96 -20.40 7.23
CA MET A 494 -3.09 -18.98 7.58
C MET A 494 -3.34 -18.10 6.35
N ASN A 495 -2.62 -18.31 5.24
CA ASN A 495 -2.88 -17.60 3.98
C ASN A 495 -4.29 -17.90 3.46
N LYS A 496 -4.74 -19.17 3.54
CA LYS A 496 -6.12 -19.53 3.16
C LYS A 496 -7.14 -18.82 4.04
N ARG A 497 -6.99 -18.88 5.37
CA ARG A 497 -7.90 -18.20 6.30
C ARG A 497 -7.98 -16.69 6.07
N LEU A 498 -6.88 -16.04 5.71
CA LEU A 498 -6.87 -14.62 5.35
C LEU A 498 -7.66 -14.37 4.07
N ASN A 499 -7.45 -15.16 3.01
CA ASN A 499 -8.21 -15.05 1.76
C ASN A 499 -9.71 -15.30 1.98
N ASP A 500 -10.07 -16.44 2.60
CA ASP A 500 -11.45 -16.78 2.93
C ASP A 500 -12.15 -15.64 3.73
N ALA A 501 -11.41 -14.95 4.61
CA ALA A 501 -11.92 -13.83 5.39
C ALA A 501 -12.06 -12.53 4.58
N LEU A 502 -11.12 -12.21 3.69
CA LEU A 502 -11.22 -11.08 2.76
C LEU A 502 -12.42 -11.26 1.82
N ASP A 503 -12.52 -12.42 1.18
CA ASP A 503 -13.59 -12.76 0.23
C ASP A 503 -14.96 -12.71 0.92
N LYS A 504 -15.06 -13.24 2.13
CA LYS A 504 -16.29 -13.15 2.93
C LYS A 504 -16.64 -11.70 3.31
N ALA A 505 -15.65 -10.88 3.65
CA ALA A 505 -15.88 -9.50 4.13
C ALA A 505 -16.24 -8.53 3.01
N VAL A 506 -15.75 -8.76 1.79
CA VAL A 506 -16.20 -8.04 0.57
C VAL A 506 -17.69 -8.29 0.32
N ASN A 507 -18.14 -9.53 0.56
CA ASN A 507 -19.51 -9.99 0.34
C ASN A 507 -20.41 -9.86 1.59
N TYR A 508 -20.14 -8.90 2.49
CA TYR A 508 -21.05 -8.59 3.60
C TYR A 508 -22.30 -7.86 3.08
N ASP A 509 -23.47 -8.37 3.45
CA ASP A 509 -24.76 -7.76 3.15
C ASP A 509 -24.99 -6.42 3.89
N SER A 510 -26.09 -5.73 3.53
CA SER A 510 -26.46 -4.44 4.10
C SER A 510 -26.79 -4.52 5.59
N GLU A 511 -27.44 -5.60 6.06
CA GLU A 511 -27.73 -5.84 7.49
C GLU A 511 -26.43 -5.98 8.29
N ARG A 512 -25.47 -6.74 7.77
CA ARG A 512 -24.15 -6.93 8.36
C ARG A 512 -23.38 -5.62 8.40
N HIS A 513 -23.42 -4.82 7.33
CA HIS A 513 -22.80 -3.50 7.33
C HIS A 513 -23.41 -2.56 8.36
N GLU A 514 -24.74 -2.53 8.49
CA GLU A 514 -25.44 -1.69 9.48
C GLU A 514 -25.12 -2.12 10.93
N ALA A 515 -25.10 -3.42 11.19
CA ALA A 515 -24.68 -3.96 12.48
C ALA A 515 -23.24 -3.58 12.86
N LEU A 516 -22.33 -3.51 11.87
CA LEU A 516 -20.94 -3.08 12.10
C LEU A 516 -20.81 -1.57 12.29
N LYS A 517 -21.61 -0.73 11.62
CA LYS A 517 -21.69 0.72 11.89
C LYS A 517 -22.10 0.97 13.34
N LYS A 518 -23.20 0.36 13.77
CA LYS A 518 -23.71 0.48 15.14
C LYS A 518 -22.72 -0.03 16.19
N LEU A 519 -21.99 -1.11 15.91
CA LEU A 519 -20.92 -1.59 16.79
C LEU A 519 -19.74 -0.59 16.88
N SER A 520 -19.39 0.06 15.76
CA SER A 520 -18.38 1.11 15.72
C SER A 520 -18.78 2.33 16.55
N GLU A 521 -20.04 2.78 16.47
CA GLU A 521 -20.60 3.87 17.28
C GLU A 521 -20.53 3.53 18.77
N ILE A 522 -21.11 2.40 19.20
CA ILE A 522 -21.08 1.93 20.60
C ILE A 522 -19.65 1.80 21.14
N THR A 523 -18.68 1.46 20.29
CA THR A 523 -17.26 1.37 20.68
C THR A 523 -16.71 2.75 21.04
N LEU A 524 -16.99 3.78 20.23
CA LEU A 524 -16.52 5.14 20.46
C LEU A 524 -17.31 5.87 21.56
N GLU A 525 -18.61 5.63 21.69
CA GLU A 525 -19.42 6.15 22.81
C GLU A 525 -18.89 5.69 24.17
N ARG A 526 -18.52 4.41 24.30
CA ARG A 526 -17.92 3.86 25.53
C ARG A 526 -16.58 4.51 25.86
N VAL A 527 -15.79 4.84 24.85
CA VAL A 527 -14.51 5.55 25.03
C VAL A 527 -14.78 6.98 25.50
N ALA A 528 -15.68 7.70 24.84
CA ALA A 528 -16.06 9.06 25.20
C ALA A 528 -16.67 9.16 26.61
N ALA A 529 -17.37 8.13 27.08
CA ALA A 529 -17.92 8.05 28.44
C ALA A 529 -16.86 7.76 29.55
N HIS A 530 -15.61 7.52 29.17
CA HIS A 530 -14.47 7.29 30.07
C HIS A 530 -13.38 8.37 29.98
N LEU A 531 -13.61 9.43 29.19
CA LEU A 531 -12.81 10.65 29.11
C LEU A 531 -13.44 11.77 29.96
#